data_AF-A0A8I0FC40-F1
#
_entry.id   AF-A0A8I0FC40-F1
#
_cell.length_a   1.000
_cell.length_b   1.000
_cell.length_c   1.000
_cell.angle_alpha   90.00
_cell.angle_beta   90.00
_cell.angle_gamma   90.00
#
_symmetry.space_group_name_H-M   'P 1'
#
loop_
_entity.id
_entity.type
_entity.pdbx_description
1 polymer ?
#
loop_
_entity_poly.entity_id
_entity_poly.type
_entity_poly.pdbx_seq_one_letter_code
_entity_poly.pdbx_strand_id
1 'polypeptide(L)'
;FKGKAEEANRTLAEQAEVANRTAEELKGLKGEAKTKAINDLTTAFKAQNEELKKTEMAVGSALIDIQNYGKGNVELTRISNEARLGTISYKEAMEQLAKQKLPPSLRDALKEQIDKYNEAYEKADKTKTAIKLFGIEVTLTGNKAQNAAIEQQKHADAIKNTKQAADEAQKSLQKLYADKLWDTQFVEIVMKKGFSESQANDLLKLYKDSLAKGLKAADREAMKALTDTWKAEESIKAITDARTDSIREQNKELKNQQKVLSVNAKVLANASKFGFADLESKYKLPSGTLSAIHMIESRGNAKAYNKETGATGGFQFLEGTAKQYGVKDRTDLAQSAEGAAKYMSYLLKLFKGDLEKAVRAYHAGEGNVMKGKGIGKNNNQYWKDYQSYMAGINGYSAGDISSKDFDKLIQDTTKMAEEQAKLRLQLENEVANQVTKIRNDLAKKLEDVDKANFNPERKAEIKAELQARADNDIAIAEQATKTKLDSFRDYTKTEEQILKDSYAKRQFEAEHDLDLTKDQRKEAVDLLAQQLKQELGLMQLAQEQRLFQARLSLLSETQAMQERYRLEREEILKNTKLSIEERQKLIALSKANQDKETRDKVNNAVQNW
;
A
#
# COMPACT_ATOMS: atom_id res chain seq x y z
N PHE A 1 50.93 -58.22 -31.51
CA PHE A 1 50.36 -58.46 -30.17
C PHE A 1 49.96 -57.17 -29.43
N LYS A 2 50.75 -56.08 -29.45
CA LYS A 2 50.37 -54.79 -28.79
C LYS A 2 49.05 -54.17 -29.28
N GLY A 3 48.79 -54.10 -30.59
CA GLY A 3 47.56 -53.49 -31.12
C GLY A 3 46.24 -54.19 -30.75
N LYS A 4 46.25 -55.53 -30.57
CA LYS A 4 45.06 -56.28 -30.15
C LYS A 4 44.71 -56.08 -28.66
N ALA A 5 45.70 -55.74 -27.83
CA ALA A 5 45.49 -55.47 -26.40
C ALA A 5 44.95 -54.06 -26.16
N GLU A 6 45.41 -53.06 -26.94
CA GLU A 6 44.89 -51.69 -26.89
C GLU A 6 43.45 -51.61 -27.37
N GLU A 7 43.10 -52.33 -28.45
CA GLU A 7 41.73 -52.41 -28.98
C GLU A 7 40.77 -53.10 -27.99
N ALA A 8 41.21 -54.15 -27.30
CA ALA A 8 40.45 -54.81 -26.24
C ALA A 8 40.23 -53.88 -25.03
N ASN A 9 41.24 -53.12 -24.62
CA ASN A 9 41.12 -52.16 -23.51
C ASN A 9 40.18 -50.99 -23.84
N ARG A 10 40.19 -50.49 -25.09
CA ARG A 10 39.25 -49.45 -25.54
C ARG A 10 37.81 -49.96 -25.52
N THR A 11 37.60 -51.19 -25.99
CA THR A 11 36.27 -51.82 -26.00
C THR A 11 35.72 -51.98 -24.58
N LEU A 12 36.56 -52.36 -23.61
CA LEU A 12 36.16 -52.47 -22.20
C LEU A 12 35.81 -51.11 -21.58
N ALA A 13 36.51 -50.04 -21.97
CA ALA A 13 36.19 -48.69 -21.51
C ALA A 13 34.83 -48.20 -22.05
N GLU A 14 34.56 -48.44 -23.34
CA GLU A 14 33.27 -48.14 -23.97
C GLU A 14 32.11 -48.93 -23.33
N GLN A 15 32.35 -50.18 -22.94
CA GLN A 15 31.36 -51.01 -22.23
C GLN A 15 31.11 -50.51 -20.80
N ALA A 16 32.12 -49.96 -20.12
CA ALA A 16 32.00 -49.42 -18.78
C ALA A 16 31.21 -48.08 -18.74
N GLU A 17 31.21 -47.30 -19.83
CA GLU A 17 30.43 -46.06 -19.94
C GLU A 17 28.93 -46.27 -19.76
N VAL A 18 28.41 -47.47 -20.06
CA VAL A 18 26.99 -47.80 -19.84
C VAL A 18 26.61 -47.63 -18.35
N ALA A 19 27.54 -47.85 -17.43
CA ALA A 19 27.32 -47.68 -15.99
C ALA A 19 27.22 -46.21 -15.55
N ASN A 20 27.57 -45.25 -16.40
CA ASN A 20 27.47 -43.81 -16.11
C ASN A 20 26.08 -43.21 -16.37
N ARG A 21 25.19 -43.96 -17.04
CA ARG A 21 23.81 -43.55 -17.33
C ARG A 21 22.96 -43.46 -16.07
N THR A 22 21.92 -42.63 -16.10
CA THR A 22 21.01 -42.48 -14.94
C THR A 22 20.18 -43.75 -14.73
N ALA A 23 19.66 -43.92 -13.51
CA ALA A 23 18.81 -45.07 -13.19
C ALA A 23 17.54 -45.09 -14.04
N GLU A 24 16.97 -43.92 -14.34
CA GLU A 24 15.82 -43.73 -15.22
C GLU A 24 16.13 -44.14 -16.66
N GLU A 25 17.30 -43.71 -17.18
CA GLU A 25 17.74 -44.05 -18.53
C GLU A 25 17.96 -45.55 -18.73
N LEU A 26 18.54 -46.22 -17.73
CA LEU A 26 18.78 -47.66 -17.76
C LEU A 26 17.46 -48.45 -17.65
N LYS A 27 16.56 -48.05 -16.75
CA LYS A 27 15.24 -48.67 -16.61
C LYS A 27 14.34 -48.47 -17.84
N GLY A 28 14.54 -47.38 -18.57
CA GLY A 28 13.79 -47.05 -19.78
C GLY A 28 14.14 -47.89 -21.01
N LEU A 29 15.27 -48.63 -21.00
CA LEU A 29 15.71 -49.44 -22.13
C LEU A 29 14.78 -50.63 -22.41
N LYS A 30 14.49 -50.89 -23.68
CA LYS A 30 13.65 -51.99 -24.16
C LYS A 30 14.32 -52.74 -25.32
N GLY A 31 13.89 -53.99 -25.54
CA GLY A 31 14.33 -54.81 -26.68
C GLY A 31 15.84 -54.99 -26.75
N GLU A 32 16.39 -54.88 -27.96
CA GLU A 32 17.81 -55.09 -28.26
C GLU A 32 18.74 -54.16 -27.48
N ALA A 33 18.33 -52.91 -27.24
CA ALA A 33 19.11 -51.95 -26.47
C ALA A 33 19.27 -52.37 -24.99
N LYS A 34 18.25 -53.01 -24.40
CA LYS A 34 18.33 -53.57 -23.04
C LYS A 34 19.30 -54.76 -23.01
N THR A 35 19.20 -55.67 -23.98
CA THR A 35 20.07 -56.84 -24.08
C THR A 35 21.54 -56.43 -24.24
N LYS A 36 21.81 -55.45 -25.11
CA LYS A 36 23.16 -54.90 -25.31
C LYS A 36 23.71 -54.27 -24.03
N ALA A 37 22.92 -53.46 -23.33
CA ALA A 37 23.34 -52.84 -22.08
C ALA A 37 23.68 -53.87 -20.99
N ILE A 38 22.89 -54.94 -20.84
CA ILE A 38 23.18 -56.03 -19.89
C ILE A 38 24.51 -56.72 -20.23
N ASN A 39 24.76 -57.02 -21.51
CA ASN A 39 25.98 -57.69 -21.95
C ASN A 39 27.23 -56.80 -21.75
N ASP A 40 27.13 -55.52 -22.09
CA ASP A 40 28.22 -54.55 -21.93
C ASP A 40 28.56 -54.38 -20.43
N LEU A 41 27.54 -54.18 -19.57
CA LEU A 41 27.73 -54.07 -18.13
C LEU A 41 28.31 -55.35 -17.51
N THR A 42 27.84 -56.53 -17.92
CA THR A 42 28.33 -57.81 -17.38
C THR A 42 29.80 -58.06 -17.76
N THR A 43 30.18 -57.70 -18.99
CA THR A 43 31.57 -57.80 -19.47
C THR A 43 32.47 -56.82 -18.72
N ALA A 44 32.05 -55.57 -18.59
CA ALA A 44 32.77 -54.55 -17.83
C ALA A 44 32.94 -54.94 -16.36
N PHE A 45 31.89 -55.47 -15.73
CA PHE A 45 31.94 -55.91 -14.32
C PHE A 45 32.98 -57.00 -14.11
N LYS A 46 33.03 -58.03 -14.98
CA LYS A 46 34.03 -59.10 -14.87
C LYS A 46 35.46 -58.55 -14.91
N ALA A 47 35.76 -57.66 -15.87
CA ALA A 47 37.07 -57.05 -15.99
C ALA A 47 37.43 -56.18 -14.77
N GLN A 48 36.49 -55.37 -14.28
CA GLN A 48 36.69 -54.54 -13.09
C GLN A 48 36.88 -55.39 -11.82
N ASN A 49 36.19 -56.54 -11.72
CA ASN A 49 36.34 -57.46 -10.60
C ASN A 49 37.74 -58.10 -10.58
N GLU A 50 38.28 -58.49 -11.73
CA GLU A 50 39.65 -59.00 -11.82
C GLU A 50 40.69 -57.92 -11.43
N GLU A 51 40.50 -56.67 -11.84
CA GLU A 51 41.38 -55.58 -11.41
C GLU A 51 41.28 -55.33 -9.89
N LEU A 52 40.08 -55.40 -9.31
CA LEU A 52 39.90 -55.29 -7.87
C LEU A 52 40.69 -56.37 -7.11
N LYS A 53 40.63 -57.64 -7.57
CA LYS A 53 41.44 -58.73 -7.00
C LYS A 53 42.95 -58.49 -7.13
N LYS A 54 43.38 -57.95 -8.26
CA LYS A 54 44.79 -57.61 -8.49
C LYS A 54 45.27 -56.51 -7.54
N THR A 55 44.46 -55.48 -7.31
CA THR A 55 44.77 -54.43 -6.32
C THR A 55 44.76 -54.98 -4.88
N GLU A 56 43.89 -55.95 -4.55
CA GLU A 56 43.90 -56.67 -3.26
C GLU A 56 45.27 -57.32 -3.00
N MET A 57 45.80 -58.02 -4.00
CA MET A 57 47.12 -58.66 -3.92
C MET A 57 48.24 -57.64 -3.75
N ALA A 58 48.14 -56.48 -4.40
CA ALA A 58 49.12 -55.40 -4.28
C ALA A 58 49.13 -54.78 -2.87
N VAL A 59 47.96 -54.54 -2.28
CA VAL A 59 47.85 -54.14 -0.87
C VAL A 59 48.43 -55.21 0.04
N GLY A 60 48.13 -56.49 -0.22
CA GLY A 60 48.69 -57.61 0.52
C GLY A 60 50.22 -57.67 0.48
N SER A 61 50.84 -57.33 -0.66
CA SER A 61 52.29 -57.23 -0.80
C SER A 61 52.86 -56.10 0.07
N ALA A 62 52.26 -54.91 0.02
CA ALA A 62 52.71 -53.77 0.84
C ALA A 62 52.60 -54.07 2.35
N LEU A 63 51.57 -54.81 2.77
CA LEU A 63 51.41 -55.26 4.16
C LEU A 63 52.47 -56.30 4.56
N ILE A 64 52.92 -57.16 3.64
CA ILE A 64 54.04 -58.09 3.88
C ILE A 64 55.35 -57.32 4.05
N ASP A 65 55.58 -56.27 3.25
CA ASP A 65 56.79 -55.45 3.37
C ASP A 65 56.87 -54.76 4.74
N ILE A 66 55.75 -54.28 5.25
CA ILE A 66 55.64 -53.73 6.61
C ILE A 66 55.91 -54.78 7.68
N GLN A 67 55.38 -55.99 7.50
CA GLN A 67 55.64 -57.11 8.41
C GLN A 67 57.13 -57.50 8.43
N ASN A 68 57.78 -57.52 7.26
CA ASN A 68 59.20 -57.85 7.11
C ASN A 68 60.10 -56.77 7.72
N TYR A 69 59.76 -55.49 7.54
CA TYR A 69 60.46 -54.38 8.20
C TYR A 69 60.43 -54.52 9.72
N GLY A 70 59.26 -54.85 10.26
CA GLY A 70 59.05 -55.04 11.69
C GLY A 70 59.41 -56.42 12.23
N LYS A 71 60.30 -57.19 11.59
CA LYS A 71 60.55 -58.60 11.95
C LYS A 71 60.75 -58.79 13.47
N GLY A 72 59.83 -59.55 14.10
CA GLY A 72 59.80 -59.76 15.56
C GLY A 72 58.80 -58.87 16.32
N ASN A 73 58.20 -57.87 15.66
CA ASN A 73 57.12 -57.06 16.19
C ASN A 73 55.78 -57.79 16.01
N VAL A 74 55.24 -58.26 17.13
CA VAL A 74 53.97 -59.01 17.18
C VAL A 74 52.82 -58.16 16.67
N GLU A 75 52.82 -56.86 16.95
CA GLU A 75 51.72 -55.96 16.60
C GLU A 75 51.68 -55.65 15.10
N LEU A 76 52.84 -55.40 14.46
CA LEU A 76 52.90 -55.24 13.00
C LEU A 76 52.51 -56.52 12.26
N THR A 77 52.89 -57.67 12.81
CA THR A 77 52.50 -58.98 12.27
C THR A 77 50.99 -59.22 12.39
N ARG A 78 50.41 -58.89 13.55
CA ARG A 78 48.97 -59.01 13.81
C ARG A 78 48.17 -58.13 12.85
N ILE A 79 48.49 -56.83 12.77
CA ILE A 79 47.78 -55.87 11.91
C ILE A 79 47.86 -56.27 10.44
N SER A 80 49.04 -56.66 9.95
CA SER A 80 49.24 -57.10 8.56
C SER A 80 48.41 -58.35 8.22
N ASN A 81 48.41 -59.35 9.10
CA ASN A 81 47.65 -60.58 8.89
C ASN A 81 46.14 -60.35 8.96
N GLU A 82 45.65 -59.60 9.95
CA GLU A 82 44.21 -59.30 10.06
C GLU A 82 43.71 -58.51 8.85
N ALA A 83 44.49 -57.56 8.35
CA ALA A 83 44.14 -56.78 7.17
C ALA A 83 44.13 -57.65 5.90
N ARG A 84 45.14 -58.50 5.70
CA ARG A 84 45.23 -59.41 4.54
C ARG A 84 44.13 -60.48 4.53
N LEU A 85 43.78 -61.00 5.70
CA LEU A 85 42.70 -61.99 5.86
C LEU A 85 41.30 -61.36 5.78
N GLY A 86 41.21 -60.03 5.77
CA GLY A 86 39.94 -59.32 5.78
C GLY A 86 39.18 -59.43 7.09
N THR A 87 39.90 -59.62 8.21
CA THR A 87 39.36 -59.53 9.57
C THR A 87 39.18 -58.07 9.97
N ILE A 88 40.08 -57.20 9.52
CA ILE A 88 39.96 -55.74 9.61
C ILE A 88 40.08 -55.13 8.21
N SER A 89 39.49 -53.95 8.03
CA SER A 89 39.62 -53.17 6.81
C SER A 89 41.02 -52.60 6.66
N TYR A 90 41.40 -52.22 5.43
CA TYR A 90 42.67 -51.53 5.19
C TYR A 90 42.69 -50.14 5.83
N LYS A 91 41.53 -49.48 5.96
CA LYS A 91 41.38 -48.24 6.72
C LYS A 91 41.74 -48.44 8.20
N GLU A 92 41.17 -49.44 8.86
CA GLU A 92 41.48 -49.78 10.24
C GLU A 92 42.94 -50.21 10.40
N ALA A 93 43.48 -50.96 9.45
CA ALA A 93 44.89 -51.33 9.43
C ALA A 93 45.80 -50.09 9.39
N MET A 94 45.51 -49.12 8.52
CA MET A 94 46.22 -47.85 8.43
C MET A 94 46.17 -47.06 9.75
N GLU A 95 45.00 -46.97 10.39
CA GLU A 95 44.83 -46.30 11.69
C GLU A 95 45.63 -46.96 12.81
N GLN A 96 45.70 -48.30 12.81
CA GLN A 96 46.51 -49.05 13.78
C GLN A 96 48.01 -48.91 13.50
N LEU A 97 48.44 -48.97 12.23
CA LEU A 97 49.83 -48.81 11.81
C LEU A 97 50.35 -47.38 12.04
N ALA A 98 49.48 -46.35 12.01
CA ALA A 98 49.85 -44.98 12.33
C ALA A 98 50.43 -44.82 13.75
N LYS A 99 49.99 -45.68 14.68
CA LYS A 99 50.47 -45.72 16.07
C LYS A 99 51.82 -46.42 16.24
N GLN A 100 52.29 -47.11 15.20
CA GLN A 100 53.56 -47.86 15.21
C GLN A 100 54.69 -47.05 14.58
N LYS A 101 55.93 -47.22 15.03
CA LYS A 101 57.10 -46.57 14.39
C LYS A 101 57.37 -47.22 13.03
N LEU A 102 56.96 -46.58 11.94
CA LEU A 102 57.16 -47.03 10.57
C LEU A 102 57.79 -45.93 9.71
N PRO A 103 58.70 -46.28 8.78
CA PRO A 103 59.20 -45.37 7.77
C PRO A 103 58.04 -44.77 6.96
N PRO A 104 58.07 -43.45 6.66
CA PRO A 104 57.09 -42.82 5.79
C PRO A 104 56.94 -43.53 4.45
N SER A 105 58.05 -44.00 3.85
CA SER A 105 58.04 -44.72 2.57
C SER A 105 57.16 -45.97 2.57
N LEU A 106 57.12 -46.74 3.66
CA LEU A 106 56.26 -47.94 3.76
C LEU A 106 54.80 -47.57 4.01
N ARG A 107 54.54 -46.49 4.77
CA ARG A 107 53.19 -45.98 4.98
C ARG A 107 52.59 -45.42 3.71
N ASP A 108 53.38 -44.65 2.96
CA ASP A 108 52.96 -44.03 1.70
C ASP A 108 52.74 -45.08 0.62
N ALA A 109 53.62 -46.08 0.51
CA ALA A 109 53.46 -47.20 -0.41
C ALA A 109 52.17 -48.01 -0.10
N LEU A 110 51.89 -48.29 1.18
CA LEU A 110 50.65 -48.96 1.58
C LEU A 110 49.43 -48.11 1.24
N LYS A 111 49.47 -46.81 1.58
CA LYS A 111 48.39 -45.87 1.28
C LYS A 111 48.09 -45.81 -0.23
N GLU A 112 49.11 -45.74 -1.06
CA GLU A 112 48.96 -45.71 -2.52
C GLU A 112 48.24 -46.96 -3.05
N GLN A 113 48.59 -48.15 -2.55
CA GLN A 113 47.90 -49.38 -2.96
C GLN A 113 46.46 -49.44 -2.46
N ILE A 114 46.20 -48.93 -1.24
CA ILE A 114 44.83 -48.84 -0.69
C ILE A 114 43.98 -47.87 -1.50
N ASP A 115 44.54 -46.72 -1.91
CA ASP A 115 43.83 -45.74 -2.72
C ASP A 115 43.47 -46.35 -4.10
N LYS A 116 44.39 -47.09 -4.73
CA LYS A 116 44.12 -47.87 -5.97
C LYS A 116 43.06 -48.94 -5.79
N TYR A 117 43.08 -49.64 -4.65
CA TYR A 117 42.05 -50.63 -4.31
C TYR A 117 40.66 -49.97 -4.19
N ASN A 118 40.58 -48.84 -3.49
CA ASN A 118 39.33 -48.09 -3.33
C ASN A 118 38.79 -47.61 -4.68
N GLU A 119 39.65 -47.10 -5.57
CA GLU A 119 39.25 -46.69 -6.92
C GLU A 119 38.74 -47.87 -7.78
N ALA A 120 39.41 -49.02 -7.70
CA ALA A 120 38.97 -50.23 -8.39
C ALA A 120 37.62 -50.72 -7.86
N TYR A 121 37.43 -50.66 -6.53
CA TYR A 121 36.17 -50.99 -5.88
C TYR A 121 35.04 -50.10 -6.35
N GLU A 122 35.23 -48.77 -6.35
CA GLU A 122 34.20 -47.80 -6.79
C GLU A 122 33.70 -48.08 -8.21
N LYS A 123 34.62 -48.36 -9.13
CA LYS A 123 34.27 -48.69 -10.52
C LYS A 123 33.46 -49.98 -10.60
N ALA A 124 33.91 -51.04 -9.94
CA ALA A 124 33.23 -52.34 -9.93
C ALA A 124 31.85 -52.27 -9.26
N ASP A 125 31.74 -51.55 -8.14
CA ASP A 125 30.51 -51.37 -7.36
C ASP A 125 29.45 -50.56 -8.12
N LYS A 126 29.88 -49.52 -8.84
CA LYS A 126 29.01 -48.74 -9.74
C LYS A 126 28.40 -49.63 -10.82
N THR A 127 29.21 -50.45 -11.49
CA THR A 127 28.73 -51.37 -12.51
C THR A 127 27.81 -52.45 -11.92
N LYS A 128 28.13 -53.00 -10.75
CA LYS A 128 27.25 -53.93 -10.00
C LYS A 128 25.89 -53.32 -9.71
N THR A 129 25.84 -52.05 -9.28
CA THR A 129 24.58 -51.35 -9.00
C THR A 129 23.76 -51.15 -10.27
N ALA A 130 24.41 -50.80 -11.39
CA ALA A 130 23.75 -50.69 -12.70
C ALA A 130 23.18 -52.04 -13.17
N ILE A 131 23.91 -53.14 -13.01
CA ILE A 131 23.45 -54.51 -13.31
C ILE A 131 22.23 -54.88 -12.46
N LYS A 132 22.23 -54.52 -11.18
CA LYS A 132 21.12 -54.78 -10.25
C LYS A 132 19.81 -54.12 -10.68
N LEU A 133 19.85 -52.99 -11.38
CA LEU A 133 18.64 -52.34 -11.93
C LEU A 133 17.91 -53.21 -12.97
N PHE A 134 18.61 -54.18 -13.57
CA PHE A 134 18.02 -55.16 -14.49
C PHE A 134 17.58 -56.45 -13.79
N GLY A 135 17.67 -56.53 -12.46
CA GLY A 135 17.29 -57.70 -11.66
C GLY A 135 18.35 -58.82 -11.65
N ILE A 136 19.59 -58.51 -12.01
CA ILE A 136 20.70 -59.48 -12.05
C ILE A 136 21.59 -59.23 -10.82
N GLU A 137 21.90 -60.28 -10.07
CA GLU A 137 22.83 -60.21 -8.94
C GLU A 137 24.24 -60.64 -9.33
N VAL A 138 25.22 -59.84 -8.94
CA VAL A 138 26.65 -60.13 -9.12
C VAL A 138 27.41 -59.79 -7.82
N THR A 139 28.48 -60.53 -7.55
CA THR A 139 29.26 -60.42 -6.31
C THR A 139 30.64 -59.82 -6.58
N LEU A 140 31.03 -58.82 -5.78
CA LEU A 140 32.37 -58.25 -5.81
C LEU A 140 33.38 -59.21 -5.19
N THR A 141 34.57 -59.30 -5.78
CA THR A 141 35.75 -59.93 -5.18
C THR A 141 36.49 -58.91 -4.30
N GLY A 142 37.70 -59.25 -3.86
CA GLY A 142 38.49 -58.38 -2.99
C GLY A 142 38.30 -58.67 -1.51
N ASN A 143 38.94 -57.83 -0.70
CA ASN A 143 38.91 -57.89 0.74
C ASN A 143 37.53 -57.49 1.29
N LYS A 144 36.87 -58.45 1.93
CA LYS A 144 35.49 -58.29 2.42
C LYS A 144 35.35 -57.17 3.46
N ALA A 145 36.28 -57.07 4.41
CA ALA A 145 36.24 -56.02 5.43
C ALA A 145 36.46 -54.63 4.83
N GLN A 146 37.37 -54.48 3.87
CA GLN A 146 37.56 -53.21 3.17
C GLN A 146 36.34 -52.84 2.31
N ASN A 147 35.76 -53.79 1.58
CA ASN A 147 34.54 -53.55 0.78
C ASN A 147 33.40 -53.07 1.67
N ALA A 148 33.17 -53.76 2.79
CA ALA A 148 32.17 -53.37 3.78
C ALA A 148 32.46 -52.00 4.40
N ALA A 149 33.73 -51.67 4.68
CA ALA A 149 34.11 -50.37 5.20
C ALA A 149 33.84 -49.22 4.20
N ILE A 150 34.09 -49.44 2.90
CA ILE A 150 33.78 -48.44 1.85
C ILE A 150 32.26 -48.28 1.72
N GLU A 151 31.49 -49.37 1.70
CA GLU A 151 30.02 -49.32 1.64
C GLU A 151 29.42 -48.63 2.87
N GLN A 152 29.91 -48.95 4.07
CA GLN A 152 29.49 -48.27 5.30
C GLN A 152 29.86 -46.79 5.29
N GLN A 153 31.02 -46.41 4.76
CA GLN A 153 31.41 -45.01 4.61
C GLN A 153 30.49 -44.27 3.64
N LYS A 154 30.15 -44.87 2.48
CA LYS A 154 29.15 -44.33 1.54
C LYS A 154 27.80 -44.13 2.21
N HIS A 155 27.33 -45.11 3.00
CA HIS A 155 26.09 -44.99 3.75
C HIS A 155 26.16 -43.90 4.82
N ALA A 156 27.26 -43.79 5.55
CA ALA A 156 27.46 -42.76 6.55
C ALA A 156 27.48 -41.35 5.93
N ASP A 157 28.15 -41.18 4.79
CA ASP A 157 28.19 -39.91 4.05
C ASP A 157 26.83 -39.58 3.43
N ALA A 158 26.12 -40.55 2.88
CA ALA A 158 24.75 -40.38 2.38
C ALA A 158 23.77 -40.03 3.53
N ILE A 159 23.87 -40.68 4.68
CA ILE A 159 23.07 -40.37 5.88
C ILE A 159 23.41 -38.98 6.41
N LYS A 160 24.70 -38.60 6.44
CA LYS A 160 25.13 -37.27 6.87
C LYS A 160 24.61 -36.18 5.93
N ASN A 161 24.71 -36.38 4.62
CA ASN A 161 24.19 -35.44 3.63
C ASN A 161 22.65 -35.37 3.68
N THR A 162 21.97 -36.50 3.86
CA THR A 162 20.50 -36.55 4.03
C THR A 162 20.08 -35.88 5.33
N LYS A 163 20.82 -36.09 6.42
CA LYS A 163 20.59 -35.42 7.70
C LYS A 163 20.84 -33.92 7.59
N GLN A 164 21.89 -33.48 6.90
CA GLN A 164 22.13 -32.06 6.65
C GLN A 164 20.99 -31.46 5.84
N ALA A 165 20.57 -32.10 4.76
CA ALA A 165 19.42 -31.66 3.95
C ALA A 165 18.11 -31.66 4.77
N ALA A 166 17.90 -32.65 5.62
CA ALA A 166 16.74 -32.74 6.50
C ALA A 166 16.78 -31.69 7.62
N ASP A 167 17.94 -31.43 8.21
CA ASP A 167 18.17 -30.40 9.23
C ASP A 167 17.99 -29.00 8.61
N GLU A 168 18.45 -28.78 7.37
CA GLU A 168 18.24 -27.55 6.61
C GLU A 168 16.77 -27.37 6.23
N ALA A 169 16.09 -28.43 5.78
CA ALA A 169 14.67 -28.43 5.51
C ALA A 169 13.85 -28.21 6.79
N GLN A 170 14.22 -28.84 7.90
CA GLN A 170 13.57 -28.68 9.20
C GLN A 170 13.79 -27.29 9.78
N LYS A 171 15.01 -26.73 9.67
CA LYS A 171 15.28 -25.32 10.04
C LYS A 171 14.47 -24.37 9.18
N SER A 172 14.36 -24.62 7.88
CA SER A 172 13.54 -23.82 6.96
C SER A 172 12.05 -23.92 7.28
N LEU A 173 11.57 -25.13 7.63
CA LEU A 173 10.19 -25.38 8.03
C LEU A 173 9.87 -24.75 9.39
N GLN A 174 10.74 -24.89 10.39
CA GLN A 174 10.63 -24.23 11.69
C GLN A 174 10.63 -22.71 11.56
N LYS A 175 11.47 -22.16 10.68
CA LYS A 175 11.47 -20.73 10.35
C LYS A 175 10.15 -20.31 9.70
N LEU A 176 9.65 -21.07 8.71
CA LEU A 176 8.34 -20.82 8.08
C LEU A 176 7.16 -20.91 9.07
N TYR A 177 7.18 -21.87 9.99
CA TYR A 177 6.15 -22.01 11.02
C TYR A 177 6.23 -20.90 12.08
N ALA A 178 7.44 -20.54 12.52
CA ALA A 178 7.65 -19.43 13.45
C ALA A 178 7.23 -18.10 12.82
N ASP A 179 7.60 -17.88 11.55
CA ASP A 179 7.21 -16.69 10.78
C ASP A 179 5.67 -16.65 10.62
N LYS A 180 5.02 -17.75 10.21
CA LYS A 180 3.54 -17.80 10.09
C LYS A 180 2.80 -17.69 11.42
N LEU A 181 3.31 -18.29 12.50
CA LEU A 181 2.69 -18.19 13.82
C LEU A 181 2.82 -16.77 14.36
N TRP A 182 3.98 -16.16 14.16
CA TRP A 182 4.23 -14.77 14.51
C TRP A 182 3.35 -13.83 13.69
N ASP A 183 3.20 -14.05 12.38
CA ASP A 183 2.28 -13.31 11.51
C ASP A 183 0.84 -13.37 12.02
N THR A 184 0.38 -14.57 12.36
CA THR A 184 -0.99 -14.80 12.85
C THR A 184 -1.20 -14.10 14.19
N GLN A 185 -0.24 -14.21 15.11
CA GLN A 185 -0.29 -13.52 16.40
C GLN A 185 -0.23 -11.99 16.25
N PHE A 186 0.59 -11.49 15.33
CA PHE A 186 0.68 -10.07 15.02
C PHE A 186 -0.68 -9.56 14.50
N VAL A 187 -1.26 -10.26 13.51
CA VAL A 187 -2.58 -9.92 12.95
C VAL A 187 -3.65 -9.96 14.05
N GLU A 188 -3.68 -11.00 14.89
CA GLU A 188 -4.62 -11.09 16.00
C GLU A 188 -4.46 -9.97 17.03
N ILE A 189 -3.23 -9.60 17.41
CA ILE A 189 -2.96 -8.51 18.35
C ILE A 189 -3.41 -7.17 17.78
N VAL A 190 -3.18 -6.95 16.49
CA VAL A 190 -3.60 -5.73 15.79
C VAL A 190 -5.13 -5.70 15.65
N MET A 191 -5.76 -6.82 15.29
CA MET A 191 -7.22 -6.93 15.26
C MET A 191 -7.87 -6.70 16.62
N LYS A 192 -7.29 -7.26 17.70
CA LYS A 192 -7.73 -7.00 19.09
C LYS A 192 -7.61 -5.52 19.50
N LYS A 193 -6.83 -4.72 18.77
CA LYS A 193 -6.73 -3.27 18.95
C LYS A 193 -7.74 -2.48 18.11
N GLY A 194 -8.66 -3.15 17.42
CA GLY A 194 -9.79 -2.54 16.70
C GLY A 194 -9.60 -2.39 15.19
N PHE A 195 -8.54 -2.95 14.62
CA PHE A 195 -8.29 -2.93 13.17
C PHE A 195 -8.98 -4.11 12.48
N SER A 196 -9.42 -3.90 11.23
CA SER A 196 -9.93 -5.00 10.38
C SER A 196 -8.81 -5.97 9.99
N GLU A 197 -9.17 -7.19 9.60
CA GLU A 197 -8.22 -8.21 9.16
C GLU A 197 -7.36 -7.73 7.98
N SER A 198 -7.94 -6.98 7.03
CA SER A 198 -7.19 -6.39 5.92
C SER A 198 -6.14 -5.39 6.41
N GLN A 199 -6.52 -4.47 7.31
CA GLN A 199 -5.61 -3.47 7.87
C GLN A 199 -4.49 -4.11 8.70
N ALA A 200 -4.81 -5.19 9.44
CA ALA A 200 -3.82 -5.94 10.20
C ALA A 200 -2.80 -6.65 9.30
N ASN A 201 -3.24 -7.16 8.15
CA ASN A 201 -2.36 -7.75 7.14
C ASN A 201 -1.50 -6.69 6.41
N ASP A 202 -2.03 -5.51 6.15
CA ASP A 202 -1.25 -4.39 5.57
C ASP A 202 -0.17 -3.91 6.54
N LEU A 203 -0.48 -3.83 7.84
CA LEU A 203 0.49 -3.51 8.89
C LEU A 203 1.54 -4.61 9.08
N LEU A 204 1.15 -5.88 8.96
CA LEU A 204 2.06 -7.01 8.99
C LEU A 204 3.06 -6.94 7.82
N LYS A 205 2.57 -6.62 6.63
CA LYS A 205 3.41 -6.43 5.44
C LYS A 205 4.39 -5.27 5.65
N LEU A 206 3.91 -4.13 6.13
CA LEU A 206 4.76 -2.97 6.42
C LEU A 206 5.84 -3.29 7.46
N TYR A 207 5.50 -4.06 8.50
CA TYR A 207 6.43 -4.52 9.52
C TYR A 207 7.49 -5.48 8.95
N LYS A 208 7.11 -6.39 8.07
CA LYS A 208 8.08 -7.28 7.40
C LYS A 208 9.00 -6.52 6.46
N ASP A 209 8.45 -5.57 5.71
CA ASP A 209 9.21 -4.70 4.82
C ASP A 209 10.20 -3.81 5.59
N SER A 210 9.87 -3.42 6.82
CA SER A 210 10.79 -2.66 7.69
C SER A 210 11.92 -3.54 8.24
N LEU A 211 11.63 -4.76 8.69
CA LEU A 211 12.64 -5.73 9.11
C LEU A 211 13.59 -6.14 7.97
N ALA A 212 13.06 -6.35 6.75
CA ALA A 212 13.86 -6.67 5.56
C ALA A 212 14.84 -5.56 5.18
N LYS A 213 14.56 -4.32 5.60
CA LYS A 213 15.44 -3.15 5.44
C LYS A 213 16.43 -2.96 6.60
N GLY A 214 16.51 -3.91 7.54
CA GLY A 214 17.51 -3.92 8.61
C GLY A 214 17.14 -3.11 9.86
N LEU A 215 15.88 -2.66 9.99
CA LEU A 215 15.39 -1.97 11.18
C LEU A 215 15.26 -2.98 12.35
N LYS A 216 15.81 -2.67 13.53
CA LYS A 216 15.80 -3.57 14.70
C LYS A 216 14.44 -3.53 15.42
N ALA A 217 14.07 -4.63 16.10
CA ALA A 217 12.83 -4.82 16.87
C ALA A 217 12.55 -3.81 18.01
N ALA A 218 13.41 -2.78 18.19
CA ALA A 218 13.24 -1.68 19.14
C ALA A 218 12.06 -0.75 18.79
N ASP A 219 11.46 -0.89 17.62
CA ASP A 219 10.36 -0.05 17.15
C ASP A 219 8.98 -0.42 17.74
N ARG A 220 8.87 -1.06 18.91
CA ARG A 220 7.55 -1.22 19.58
C ARG A 220 6.92 0.12 19.93
N GLU A 221 7.72 1.10 20.33
CA GLU A 221 7.24 2.47 20.59
C GLU A 221 6.97 3.24 19.30
N ALA A 222 7.81 3.10 18.27
CA ALA A 222 7.58 3.70 16.97
C ALA A 222 6.33 3.12 16.27
N MET A 223 6.08 1.83 16.42
CA MET A 223 4.88 1.16 15.92
C MET A 223 3.64 1.50 16.74
N LYS A 224 3.76 1.69 18.06
CA LYS A 224 2.68 2.24 18.89
C LYS A 224 2.37 3.68 18.47
N ALA A 225 3.38 4.50 18.24
CA ALA A 225 3.23 5.87 17.77
C ALA A 225 2.57 5.91 16.38
N LEU A 226 2.96 5.05 15.44
CA LEU A 226 2.32 4.93 14.13
C LEU A 226 0.86 4.46 14.25
N THR A 227 0.57 3.48 15.11
CA THR A 227 -0.79 2.98 15.36
C THR A 227 -1.69 4.05 16.00
N ASP A 228 -1.14 4.80 16.97
CA ASP A 228 -1.83 5.89 17.66
C ASP A 228 -2.04 7.08 16.70
N THR A 229 -1.08 7.35 15.80
CA THR A 229 -1.19 8.38 14.76
C THR A 229 -2.27 8.01 13.73
N TRP A 230 -2.33 6.75 13.31
CA TRP A 230 -3.33 6.30 12.34
C TRP A 230 -4.74 6.30 12.94
N LYS A 231 -4.90 5.91 14.22
CA LYS A 231 -6.16 6.08 14.96
C LYS A 231 -6.54 7.53 15.15
N ALA A 232 -5.57 8.41 15.37
CA ALA A 232 -5.81 9.85 15.44
C ALA A 232 -6.27 10.39 14.07
N GLU A 233 -5.65 9.98 12.96
CA GLU A 233 -6.05 10.38 11.61
C GLU A 233 -7.45 9.85 11.23
N GLU A 234 -7.76 8.59 11.56
CA GLU A 234 -9.07 7.99 11.26
C GLU A 234 -10.18 8.56 12.15
N SER A 235 -9.89 8.86 13.43
CA SER A 235 -10.83 9.57 14.30
C SER A 235 -11.02 11.03 13.88
N ILE A 236 -9.96 11.73 13.44
CA ILE A 236 -10.07 13.08 12.87
C ILE A 236 -10.91 13.04 11.59
N LYS A 237 -10.73 12.05 10.73
CA LYS A 237 -11.53 11.89 9.51
C LYS A 237 -13.00 11.58 9.84
N ALA A 238 -13.28 10.66 10.76
CA ALA A 238 -14.63 10.35 11.21
C ALA A 238 -15.32 11.56 11.86
N ILE A 239 -14.59 12.36 12.65
CA ILE A 239 -15.07 13.62 13.22
C ILE A 239 -15.31 14.66 12.12
N THR A 240 -14.46 14.72 11.10
CA THR A 240 -14.59 15.65 9.97
C THR A 240 -15.76 15.28 9.06
N ASP A 241 -15.97 14.00 8.79
CA ASP A 241 -17.09 13.49 7.98
C ASP A 241 -18.41 13.66 8.75
N ALA A 242 -18.45 13.30 10.04
CA ALA A 242 -19.62 13.54 10.90
C ALA A 242 -19.94 15.04 11.05
N ARG A 243 -18.91 15.90 11.13
CA ARG A 243 -19.09 17.35 11.13
C ARG A 243 -19.63 17.84 9.78
N THR A 244 -19.14 17.30 8.67
CA THR A 244 -19.58 17.67 7.31
C THR A 244 -21.03 17.25 7.07
N ASP A 245 -21.43 16.07 7.53
CA ASP A 245 -22.82 15.60 7.44
C ASP A 245 -23.76 16.37 8.39
N SER A 246 -23.28 16.71 9.59
CA SER A 246 -24.00 17.60 10.52
C SER A 246 -24.22 18.99 9.92
N ILE A 247 -23.19 19.58 9.29
CA ILE A 247 -23.30 20.86 8.57
C ILE A 247 -24.27 20.75 7.38
N ARG A 248 -24.27 19.62 6.66
CA ARG A 248 -25.20 19.39 5.54
C ARG A 248 -26.65 19.32 6.01
N GLU A 249 -26.94 18.61 7.10
CA GLU A 249 -28.29 18.54 7.66
C GLU A 249 -28.73 19.88 8.27
N GLN A 250 -27.83 20.61 8.94
CA GLN A 250 -28.11 21.98 9.38
C GLN A 250 -28.43 22.91 8.21
N ASN A 251 -27.70 22.83 7.10
CA ASN A 251 -27.95 23.64 5.90
C ASN A 251 -29.29 23.29 5.21
N LYS A 252 -29.70 22.03 5.25
CA LYS A 252 -31.02 21.59 4.74
C LYS A 252 -32.15 22.11 5.62
N GLU A 253 -31.99 22.06 6.93
CA GLU A 253 -32.94 22.62 7.90
C GLU A 253 -33.02 24.15 7.79
N LEU A 254 -31.89 24.83 7.62
CA LEU A 254 -31.82 26.28 7.37
C LEU A 254 -32.51 26.67 6.06
N LYS A 255 -32.37 25.89 4.98
CA LYS A 255 -33.10 26.12 3.73
C LYS A 255 -34.61 25.94 3.91
N ASN A 256 -35.04 25.01 4.76
CA ASN A 256 -36.45 24.85 5.11
C ASN A 256 -36.96 26.04 5.95
N GLN A 257 -36.18 26.51 6.93
CA GLN A 257 -36.49 27.70 7.73
C GLN A 257 -36.56 28.96 6.87
N GLN A 258 -35.63 29.14 5.92
CA GLN A 258 -35.65 30.25 4.97
C GLN A 258 -36.87 30.21 4.06
N LYS A 259 -37.30 29.01 3.64
CA LYS A 259 -38.53 28.82 2.88
C LYS A 259 -39.77 29.20 3.70
N VAL A 260 -39.82 28.80 4.97
CA VAL A 260 -40.89 29.18 5.92
C VAL A 260 -40.93 30.71 6.09
N LEU A 261 -39.79 31.36 6.37
CA LEU A 261 -39.70 32.82 6.51
C LEU A 261 -40.13 33.57 5.23
N SER A 262 -39.78 33.06 4.05
CA SER A 262 -40.21 33.64 2.77
C SER A 262 -41.72 33.52 2.50
N VAL A 263 -42.33 32.44 3.01
CA VAL A 263 -43.78 32.23 2.98
C VAL A 263 -44.47 33.16 3.98
N ASN A 264 -43.89 33.34 5.16
CA ASN A 264 -44.39 34.24 6.21
C ASN A 264 -44.45 35.69 5.72
N ALA A 265 -43.41 36.17 5.04
CA ALA A 265 -43.38 37.50 4.46
C ALA A 265 -44.51 37.73 3.43
N LYS A 266 -44.85 36.70 2.63
CA LYS A 266 -45.94 36.78 1.65
C LYS A 266 -47.33 36.74 2.29
N VAL A 267 -47.51 35.95 3.35
CA VAL A 267 -48.78 35.88 4.10
C VAL A 267 -49.05 37.19 4.84
N LEU A 268 -48.03 37.77 5.48
CA LEU A 268 -48.15 39.04 6.22
C LEU A 268 -48.33 40.23 5.27
N ALA A 269 -47.63 40.27 4.14
CA ALA A 269 -47.87 41.28 3.11
C ALA A 269 -49.30 41.21 2.53
N ASN A 270 -49.89 40.01 2.45
CA ASN A 270 -51.28 39.81 2.04
C ASN A 270 -52.25 40.36 3.11
N ALA A 271 -51.99 40.08 4.40
CA ALA A 271 -52.79 40.57 5.53
C ALA A 271 -52.84 42.10 5.60
N SER A 272 -51.68 42.77 5.47
CA SER A 272 -51.57 44.23 5.49
C SER A 272 -52.15 44.89 4.24
N LYS A 273 -52.04 44.25 3.07
CA LYS A 273 -52.58 44.77 1.81
C LYS A 273 -54.11 44.79 1.76
N PHE A 274 -54.78 43.90 2.50
CA PHE A 274 -56.23 43.69 2.37
C PHE A 274 -57.02 43.79 3.69
N GLY A 275 -56.38 44.20 4.80
CA GLY A 275 -57.08 44.51 6.05
C GLY A 275 -57.65 43.30 6.79
N PHE A 276 -57.05 42.11 6.63
CA PHE A 276 -57.57 40.88 7.23
C PHE A 276 -57.52 40.86 8.77
N ALA A 277 -56.56 41.56 9.37
CA ALA A 277 -56.41 41.62 10.82
C ALA A 277 -57.66 42.21 11.52
N ASP A 278 -58.28 43.24 10.94
CA ASP A 278 -59.49 43.86 11.49
C ASP A 278 -60.69 42.91 11.46
N LEU A 279 -60.81 42.14 10.37
CA LEU A 279 -61.84 41.11 10.23
C LEU A 279 -61.60 39.95 11.20
N GLU A 280 -60.37 39.46 11.33
CA GLU A 280 -60.02 38.40 12.26
C GLU A 280 -60.34 38.82 13.71
N SER A 281 -60.00 40.04 14.11
CA SER A 281 -60.37 40.60 15.41
C SER A 281 -61.89 40.71 15.59
N LYS A 282 -62.60 41.32 14.62
CA LYS A 282 -64.07 41.47 14.61
C LYS A 282 -64.80 40.14 14.76
N TYR A 283 -64.29 39.08 14.13
CA TYR A 283 -64.90 37.74 14.11
C TYR A 283 -64.29 36.76 15.12
N LYS A 284 -63.37 37.23 15.98
CA LYS A 284 -62.67 36.45 17.01
C LYS A 284 -61.94 35.22 16.45
N LEU A 285 -61.25 35.41 15.33
CA LEU A 285 -60.42 34.40 14.69
C LEU A 285 -58.97 34.54 15.18
N PRO A 286 -58.19 33.45 15.23
CA PRO A 286 -56.74 33.56 15.42
C PRO A 286 -56.11 34.47 14.35
N SER A 287 -55.16 35.31 14.75
CA SER A 287 -54.44 36.19 13.81
C SER A 287 -53.77 35.39 12.70
N GLY A 288 -53.94 35.81 11.45
CA GLY A 288 -53.42 35.15 10.27
C GLY A 288 -54.33 34.08 9.64
N THR A 289 -55.46 33.76 10.26
CA THR A 289 -56.41 32.74 9.79
C THR A 289 -56.90 33.00 8.35
N LEU A 290 -57.37 34.22 8.06
CA LEU A 290 -57.85 34.59 6.73
C LEU A 290 -56.71 34.65 5.71
N SER A 291 -55.53 35.07 6.15
CA SER A 291 -54.34 35.11 5.28
C SER A 291 -53.90 33.70 4.88
N ALA A 292 -53.89 32.76 5.83
CA ALA A 292 -53.60 31.35 5.58
C ALA A 292 -54.62 30.73 4.61
N ILE A 293 -55.92 30.93 4.87
CA ILE A 293 -56.98 30.40 4.00
C ILE A 293 -56.90 31.02 2.59
N HIS A 294 -56.72 32.33 2.46
CA HIS A 294 -56.59 33.01 1.16
C HIS A 294 -55.42 32.43 0.33
N MET A 295 -54.31 32.09 1.00
CA MET A 295 -53.14 31.50 0.34
C MET A 295 -53.34 30.03 -0.06
N ILE A 296 -54.02 29.24 0.77
CA ILE A 296 -54.34 27.84 0.44
C ILE A 296 -55.32 27.78 -0.72
N GLU A 297 -56.35 28.63 -0.68
CA GLU A 297 -57.47 28.59 -1.63
C GLU A 297 -57.08 29.14 -3.01
N SER A 298 -56.30 30.21 -3.09
CA SER A 298 -56.04 30.89 -4.37
C SER A 298 -54.60 31.34 -4.59
N ARG A 299 -53.68 31.05 -3.66
CA ARG A 299 -52.33 31.63 -3.62
C ARG A 299 -52.33 33.17 -3.65
N GLY A 300 -53.37 33.78 -3.09
CA GLY A 300 -53.54 35.24 -3.03
C GLY A 300 -54.21 35.87 -4.25
N ASN A 301 -54.81 35.09 -5.15
CA ASN A 301 -55.50 35.60 -6.33
C ASN A 301 -57.00 35.84 -6.05
N ALA A 302 -57.37 37.10 -5.83
CA ALA A 302 -58.76 37.53 -5.61
C ALA A 302 -59.76 37.09 -6.70
N LYS A 303 -59.30 36.84 -7.93
CA LYS A 303 -60.14 36.50 -9.08
C LYS A 303 -60.01 35.03 -9.51
N ALA A 304 -59.49 34.17 -8.64
CA ALA A 304 -59.30 32.75 -8.95
C ALA A 304 -60.64 32.06 -9.28
N TYR A 305 -60.63 31.16 -10.25
CA TYR A 305 -61.80 30.39 -10.67
C TYR A 305 -61.43 28.94 -10.92
N ASN A 306 -62.12 28.02 -10.24
CA ASN A 306 -61.97 26.59 -10.43
C ASN A 306 -63.07 26.07 -11.37
N LYS A 307 -62.65 25.56 -12.54
CA LYS A 307 -63.54 25.06 -13.59
C LYS A 307 -64.27 23.76 -13.23
N GLU A 308 -63.70 22.95 -12.33
CA GLU A 308 -64.24 21.63 -11.98
C GLU A 308 -65.30 21.74 -10.88
N THR A 309 -65.07 22.61 -9.89
CA THR A 309 -65.95 22.74 -8.72
C THR A 309 -66.85 23.97 -8.76
N GLY A 310 -66.54 24.96 -9.61
CA GLY A 310 -67.22 26.26 -9.63
C GLY A 310 -66.85 27.19 -8.48
N ALA A 311 -65.84 26.82 -7.68
CA ALA A 311 -65.29 27.66 -6.62
C ALA A 311 -64.67 28.93 -7.21
N THR A 312 -64.99 30.08 -6.63
CA THR A 312 -64.66 31.40 -7.20
C THR A 312 -64.15 32.35 -6.12
N GLY A 313 -63.17 33.18 -6.46
CA GLY A 313 -62.66 34.23 -5.58
C GLY A 313 -61.39 33.86 -4.82
N GLY A 314 -60.84 34.84 -4.10
CA GLY A 314 -59.67 34.64 -3.23
C GLY A 314 -59.87 33.52 -2.20
N PHE A 315 -61.08 33.40 -1.67
CA PHE A 315 -61.44 32.39 -0.66
C PHE A 315 -62.19 31.18 -1.24
N GLN A 316 -62.21 31.05 -2.57
CA GLN A 316 -62.78 29.92 -3.31
C GLN A 316 -64.20 29.52 -2.87
N PHE A 317 -65.10 30.48 -2.76
CA PHE A 317 -66.50 30.20 -2.39
C PHE A 317 -67.26 29.47 -3.52
N LEU A 318 -67.99 28.42 -3.13
CA LEU A 318 -69.11 27.87 -3.91
C LEU A 318 -70.32 28.81 -3.81
N GLU A 319 -71.18 28.83 -4.83
CA GLU A 319 -72.29 29.79 -4.91
C GLU A 319 -73.26 29.71 -3.72
N GLY A 320 -73.62 28.49 -3.28
CA GLY A 320 -74.50 28.29 -2.12
C GLY A 320 -73.91 28.84 -0.83
N THR A 321 -72.64 28.54 -0.57
CA THR A 321 -71.91 29.02 0.62
C THR A 321 -71.72 30.55 0.57
N ALA A 322 -71.44 31.12 -0.61
CA ALA A 322 -71.36 32.57 -0.79
C ALA A 322 -72.66 33.28 -0.36
N LYS A 323 -73.82 32.78 -0.84
CA LYS A 323 -75.13 33.33 -0.47
C LYS A 323 -75.38 33.22 1.04
N GLN A 324 -75.05 32.09 1.65
CA GLN A 324 -75.24 31.85 3.08
C GLN A 324 -74.45 32.83 3.96
N TYR A 325 -73.24 33.23 3.53
CA TYR A 325 -72.37 34.15 4.28
C TYR A 325 -72.35 35.58 3.71
N GLY A 326 -73.29 35.90 2.83
CA GLY A 326 -73.55 37.27 2.36
C GLY A 326 -72.56 37.81 1.32
N VAL A 327 -71.84 36.94 0.62
CA VAL A 327 -70.92 37.30 -0.47
C VAL A 327 -71.70 37.42 -1.77
N LYS A 328 -71.90 38.66 -2.25
CA LYS A 328 -72.66 38.93 -3.50
C LYS A 328 -71.79 38.78 -4.74
N ASP A 329 -70.57 39.31 -4.66
CA ASP A 329 -69.53 39.11 -5.67
C ASP A 329 -68.39 38.29 -5.06
N ARG A 330 -68.20 37.06 -5.56
CA ARG A 330 -67.14 36.15 -5.09
C ARG A 330 -65.74 36.61 -5.52
N THR A 331 -65.62 37.48 -6.53
CA THR A 331 -64.33 38.04 -6.97
C THR A 331 -63.96 39.34 -6.25
N ASP A 332 -64.91 39.94 -5.54
CA ASP A 332 -64.65 41.02 -4.59
C ASP A 332 -63.98 40.42 -3.35
N LEU A 333 -62.69 40.76 -3.17
CA LEU A 333 -61.88 40.21 -2.10
C LEU A 333 -62.34 40.69 -0.72
N ALA A 334 -62.84 41.91 -0.57
CA ALA A 334 -63.28 42.44 0.71
C ALA A 334 -64.58 41.74 1.16
N GLN A 335 -65.55 41.60 0.24
CA GLN A 335 -66.77 40.84 0.50
C GLN A 335 -66.47 39.37 0.79
N SER A 336 -65.59 38.75 0.01
CA SER A 336 -65.21 37.34 0.19
C SER A 336 -64.44 37.11 1.48
N ALA A 337 -63.55 38.02 1.88
CA ALA A 337 -62.82 37.94 3.14
C ALA A 337 -63.76 38.06 4.35
N GLU A 338 -64.71 39.00 4.32
CA GLU A 338 -65.71 39.11 5.39
C GLU A 338 -66.64 37.88 5.44
N GLY A 339 -67.02 37.33 4.28
CA GLY A 339 -67.74 36.08 4.18
C GLY A 339 -66.96 34.89 4.75
N ALA A 340 -65.68 34.79 4.44
CA ALA A 340 -64.79 33.75 4.96
C ALA A 340 -64.62 33.88 6.48
N ALA A 341 -64.53 35.11 6.98
CA ALA A 341 -64.42 35.37 8.40
C ALA A 341 -65.69 34.96 9.16
N LYS A 342 -66.87 35.27 8.61
CA LYS A 342 -68.17 34.82 9.13
C LYS A 342 -68.27 33.30 9.13
N TYR A 343 -67.86 32.66 8.03
CA TYR A 343 -67.90 31.20 7.93
C TYR A 343 -66.97 30.54 8.95
N MET A 344 -65.73 30.99 9.02
CA MET A 344 -64.75 30.45 9.96
C MET A 344 -65.14 30.67 11.42
N SER A 345 -65.74 31.83 11.74
CA SER A 345 -66.27 32.11 13.08
C SER A 345 -67.43 31.18 13.44
N TYR A 346 -68.31 30.89 12.47
CA TYR A 346 -69.37 29.90 12.63
C TYR A 346 -68.79 28.50 12.89
N LEU A 347 -67.81 28.06 12.09
CA LEU A 347 -67.18 26.75 12.25
C LEU A 347 -66.48 26.61 13.60
N LEU A 348 -65.75 27.64 14.04
CA LEU A 348 -65.13 27.64 15.37
C LEU A 348 -66.17 27.50 16.48
N LYS A 349 -67.31 28.20 16.40
CA LYS A 349 -68.41 28.02 17.37
C LYS A 349 -68.99 26.61 17.31
N LEU A 350 -69.21 26.09 16.10
CA LEU A 350 -69.78 24.78 15.86
C LEU A 350 -68.92 23.65 16.46
N PHE A 351 -67.60 23.77 16.33
CA PHE A 351 -66.63 22.81 16.88
C PHE A 351 -66.07 23.21 18.24
N LYS A 352 -66.77 24.07 19.00
CA LYS A 352 -66.43 24.45 20.38
C LYS A 352 -64.99 24.99 20.55
N GLY A 353 -64.50 25.73 19.56
CA GLY A 353 -63.17 26.32 19.54
C GLY A 353 -62.06 25.41 19.01
N ASP A 354 -62.37 24.19 18.56
CA ASP A 354 -61.39 23.29 17.94
C ASP A 354 -61.00 23.82 16.53
N LEU A 355 -59.85 24.49 16.48
CA LEU A 355 -59.33 25.14 15.27
C LEU A 355 -59.05 24.13 14.16
N GLU A 356 -58.51 22.96 14.49
CA GLU A 356 -58.22 21.93 13.50
C GLU A 356 -59.52 21.45 12.82
N LYS A 357 -60.55 21.14 13.61
CA LYS A 357 -61.85 20.74 13.05
C LYS A 357 -62.50 21.85 12.25
N ALA A 358 -62.41 23.10 12.70
CA ALA A 358 -62.96 24.25 11.99
C ALA A 358 -62.27 24.47 10.63
N VAL A 359 -60.94 24.44 10.57
CA VAL A 359 -60.19 24.58 9.31
C VAL A 359 -60.48 23.44 8.35
N ARG A 360 -60.53 22.21 8.87
CA ARG A 360 -60.88 21.04 8.06
C ARG A 360 -62.31 21.12 7.53
N ALA A 361 -63.24 21.65 8.31
CA ALA A 361 -64.62 21.86 7.91
C ALA A 361 -64.77 22.97 6.88
N TYR A 362 -63.92 23.99 6.91
CA TYR A 362 -63.90 25.04 5.88
C TYR A 362 -63.69 24.45 4.48
N HIS A 363 -62.78 23.47 4.38
CA HIS A 363 -62.48 22.77 3.12
C HIS A 363 -63.45 21.63 2.78
N ALA A 364 -63.83 20.81 3.77
CA ALA A 364 -64.59 19.58 3.53
C ALA A 364 -66.11 19.69 3.78
N GLY A 365 -66.58 20.82 4.31
CA GLY A 365 -67.94 21.01 4.81
C GLY A 365 -68.15 20.46 6.22
N GLU A 366 -68.86 21.21 7.06
CA GLU A 366 -69.07 20.91 8.47
C GLU A 366 -69.80 19.58 8.72
N GLY A 367 -70.79 19.25 7.90
CA GLY A 367 -71.56 18.01 8.03
C GLY A 367 -70.71 16.76 7.77
N ASN A 368 -69.66 16.87 6.95
CA ASN A 368 -68.73 15.77 6.69
C ASN A 368 -67.82 15.55 7.89
N VAL A 369 -67.20 16.62 8.40
CA VAL A 369 -66.31 16.57 9.57
C VAL A 369 -67.04 16.07 10.83
N MET A 370 -68.30 16.49 11.04
CA MET A 370 -69.14 15.97 12.15
C MET A 370 -69.41 14.47 12.09
N LYS A 371 -69.59 13.93 10.88
CA LYS A 371 -69.85 12.50 10.66
C LYS A 371 -68.56 11.67 10.59
N GLY A 372 -67.38 12.30 10.78
CA GLY A 372 -66.08 11.66 10.59
C GLY A 372 -65.81 11.26 9.14
N LYS A 373 -66.54 11.82 8.17
CA LYS A 373 -66.41 11.55 6.74
C LYS A 373 -65.68 12.72 6.06
N GLY A 374 -65.01 12.49 4.93
CA GLY A 374 -64.28 13.55 4.21
C GLY A 374 -62.92 13.95 4.81
N ILE A 375 -62.46 13.30 5.88
CA ILE A 375 -61.11 13.45 6.45
C ILE A 375 -60.13 12.52 5.71
N GLY A 376 -59.91 12.80 4.43
CA GLY A 376 -58.99 12.05 3.56
C GLY A 376 -57.62 12.73 3.38
N LYS A 377 -56.79 12.19 2.48
CA LYS A 377 -55.44 12.72 2.17
C LYS A 377 -55.45 14.23 1.86
N ASN A 378 -56.42 14.71 1.07
CA ASN A 378 -56.50 16.12 0.66
C ASN A 378 -56.86 17.05 1.82
N ASN A 379 -57.78 16.64 2.70
CA ASN A 379 -58.13 17.43 3.89
C ASN A 379 -57.01 17.43 4.94
N ASN A 380 -56.28 16.31 5.09
CA ASN A 380 -55.07 16.25 5.91
C ASN A 380 -53.98 17.19 5.37
N GLN A 381 -53.85 17.30 4.04
CA GLN A 381 -52.93 18.25 3.43
C GLN A 381 -53.38 19.70 3.68
N TYR A 382 -54.67 20.00 3.55
CA TYR A 382 -55.23 21.32 3.83
C TYR A 382 -54.93 21.79 5.26
N TRP A 383 -55.05 20.91 6.25
CA TRP A 383 -54.67 21.22 7.63
C TRP A 383 -53.16 21.47 7.78
N LYS A 384 -52.31 20.65 7.17
CA LYS A 384 -50.85 20.84 7.19
C LYS A 384 -50.43 22.15 6.53
N ASP A 385 -51.07 22.51 5.43
CA ASP A 385 -50.81 23.76 4.72
C ASP A 385 -51.21 24.95 5.60
N TYR A 386 -52.38 24.88 6.25
CA TYR A 386 -52.82 25.86 7.24
C TYR A 386 -51.84 26.01 8.41
N GLN A 387 -51.37 24.90 9.01
CA GLN A 387 -50.35 24.94 10.07
C GLN A 387 -49.04 25.57 9.58
N SER A 388 -48.63 25.26 8.35
CA SER A 388 -47.40 25.80 7.75
C SER A 388 -47.47 27.31 7.56
N TYR A 389 -48.64 27.84 7.17
CA TYR A 389 -48.85 29.29 7.05
C TYR A 389 -49.00 29.99 8.42
N MET A 390 -49.55 29.32 9.44
CA MET A 390 -49.76 29.90 10.78
C MET A 390 -48.51 29.87 11.67
N ALA A 391 -47.61 28.89 11.51
CA ALA A 391 -46.37 28.77 12.30
C ALA A 391 -45.45 29.99 12.18
N GLY A 392 -45.59 30.77 11.11
CA GLY A 392 -44.83 32.00 10.87
C GLY A 392 -45.29 33.26 11.58
N ILE A 393 -46.50 33.27 12.15
CA ILE A 393 -47.17 34.49 12.65
C ILE A 393 -47.07 34.61 14.18
N ASN A 394 -46.94 33.48 14.90
CA ASN A 394 -46.99 33.44 16.37
C ASN A 394 -45.71 33.94 17.11
N GLY A 395 -44.86 34.73 16.46
CA GLY A 395 -43.64 35.30 17.06
C GLY A 395 -43.75 36.74 17.57
N TYR A 396 -44.75 37.53 17.13
CA TYR A 396 -44.91 38.93 17.54
C TYR A 396 -46.39 39.33 17.56
N SER A 397 -46.83 40.01 18.62
CA SER A 397 -48.19 40.54 18.76
C SER A 397 -48.31 41.91 18.08
N ALA A 398 -49.40 42.14 17.34
CA ALA A 398 -49.63 43.38 16.59
C ALA A 398 -50.16 44.49 17.51
N GLY A 399 -49.32 45.49 17.77
CA GLY A 399 -49.68 46.71 18.50
C GLY A 399 -48.78 47.93 18.22
N ASP A 400 -47.51 47.72 17.88
CA ASP A 400 -46.51 48.79 18.06
C ASP A 400 -45.72 49.25 16.81
N ILE A 401 -46.02 48.81 15.58
CA ILE A 401 -45.10 49.08 14.43
C ILE A 401 -45.85 49.55 13.17
N SER A 402 -45.43 50.70 12.61
CA SER A 402 -45.94 51.24 11.34
C SER A 402 -45.41 50.47 10.11
N SER A 403 -46.08 50.54 8.95
CA SER A 403 -45.69 49.72 7.77
C SER A 403 -44.27 50.00 7.26
N LYS A 404 -43.77 51.23 7.40
CA LYS A 404 -42.39 51.60 7.02
C LYS A 404 -41.35 51.03 7.97
N ASP A 405 -41.66 50.99 9.26
CA ASP A 405 -40.79 50.41 10.28
C ASP A 405 -40.76 48.88 10.16
N PHE A 406 -41.86 48.27 9.69
CA PHE A 406 -41.94 46.86 9.37
C PHE A 406 -41.15 46.48 8.11
N ASP A 407 -41.24 47.25 7.02
CA ASP A 407 -40.43 47.04 5.81
C ASP A 407 -38.92 47.15 6.11
N LYS A 408 -38.55 48.15 6.94
CA LYS A 408 -37.18 48.31 7.43
C LYS A 408 -36.75 47.12 8.29
N LEU A 409 -37.61 46.63 9.17
CA LEU A 409 -37.34 45.44 10.00
C LEU A 409 -37.10 44.19 9.14
N ILE A 410 -37.87 43.98 8.07
CA ILE A 410 -37.66 42.86 7.14
C ILE A 410 -36.33 43.01 6.38
N GLN A 411 -36.00 44.22 5.96
CA GLN A 411 -34.73 44.48 5.28
C GLN A 411 -33.53 44.31 6.22
N ASP A 412 -33.65 44.77 7.47
CA ASP A 412 -32.62 44.66 8.51
C ASP A 412 -32.44 43.20 8.97
N THR A 413 -33.53 42.43 9.10
CA THR A 413 -33.45 40.98 9.42
C THR A 413 -32.88 40.17 8.26
N THR A 414 -33.19 40.51 7.01
CA THR A 414 -32.61 39.86 5.83
C THR A 414 -31.10 40.16 5.74
N LYS A 415 -30.70 41.43 5.91
CA LYS A 415 -29.29 41.82 5.96
C LYS A 415 -28.54 41.15 7.11
N MET A 416 -29.15 41.11 8.31
CA MET A 416 -28.56 40.44 9.46
C MET A 416 -28.38 38.94 9.22
N ALA A 417 -29.34 38.27 8.57
CA ALA A 417 -29.21 36.86 8.21
C ALA A 417 -28.10 36.62 7.17
N GLU A 418 -27.98 37.50 6.16
CA GLU A 418 -26.89 37.46 5.19
C GLU A 418 -25.52 37.73 5.84
N GLU A 419 -25.43 38.70 6.75
CA GLU A 419 -24.22 39.01 7.52
C GLU A 419 -23.82 37.85 8.44
N GLN A 420 -24.78 37.23 9.12
CA GLN A 420 -24.54 36.04 9.94
C GLN A 420 -24.08 34.86 9.08
N ALA A 421 -24.66 34.65 7.89
CA ALA A 421 -24.21 33.60 6.98
C ALA A 421 -22.77 33.84 6.49
N LYS A 422 -22.43 35.09 6.16
CA LYS A 422 -21.06 35.48 5.79
C LYS A 422 -20.08 35.28 6.94
N LEU A 423 -20.46 35.68 8.16
CA LEU A 423 -19.63 35.52 9.36
C LEU A 423 -19.40 34.03 9.69
N ARG A 424 -20.42 33.19 9.56
CA ARG A 424 -20.31 31.74 9.76
C ARG A 424 -19.36 31.11 8.74
N LEU A 425 -19.54 31.42 7.46
CA LEU A 425 -18.65 30.92 6.40
C LEU A 425 -17.20 31.38 6.66
N GLN A 426 -17.00 32.62 7.10
CA GLN A 426 -15.68 33.13 7.45
C GLN A 426 -15.04 32.34 8.60
N LEU A 427 -15.76 32.13 9.70
CA LEU A 427 -15.29 31.36 10.86
C LEU A 427 -15.03 29.89 10.52
N GLU A 428 -15.87 29.28 9.67
CA GLU A 428 -15.65 27.93 9.15
C GLU A 428 -14.40 27.86 8.27
N ASN A 429 -14.18 28.88 7.43
CA ASN A 429 -13.00 28.96 6.59
C ASN A 429 -11.73 29.16 7.44
N GLU A 430 -11.76 29.93 8.54
CA GLU A 430 -10.61 30.15 9.43
C GLU A 430 -10.07 28.84 10.02
N VAL A 431 -10.96 27.93 10.43
CA VAL A 431 -10.61 26.62 11.01
C VAL A 431 -10.43 25.50 9.98
N ALA A 432 -10.67 25.78 8.70
CA ALA A 432 -10.53 24.80 7.63
C ALA A 432 -9.06 24.52 7.27
N ASN A 433 -8.80 23.31 6.76
CA ASN A 433 -7.49 22.99 6.17
C ASN A 433 -7.26 23.79 4.88
N GLN A 434 -6.01 23.85 4.42
CA GLN A 434 -5.62 24.72 3.31
C GLN A 434 -6.34 24.39 1.99
N VAL A 435 -6.55 23.11 1.70
CA VAL A 435 -7.29 22.67 0.49
C VAL A 435 -8.74 23.16 0.54
N THR A 436 -9.40 23.01 1.69
CA THR A 436 -10.77 23.49 1.88
C THR A 436 -10.84 25.01 1.79
N LYS A 437 -9.86 25.73 2.34
CA LYS A 437 -9.75 27.20 2.20
C LYS A 437 -9.71 27.62 0.73
N ILE A 438 -8.84 26.99 -0.06
CA ILE A 438 -8.71 27.27 -1.49
C ILE A 438 -10.02 26.98 -2.24
N ARG A 439 -10.70 25.86 -1.93
CA ARG A 439 -11.99 25.51 -2.55
C ARG A 439 -13.10 26.50 -2.21
N ASN A 440 -13.18 26.95 -0.96
CA ASN A 440 -14.16 27.95 -0.53
C ASN A 440 -13.90 29.31 -1.19
N ASP A 441 -12.64 29.73 -1.25
CA ASP A 441 -12.24 30.96 -1.92
C ASP A 441 -12.52 30.90 -3.42
N LEU A 442 -12.28 29.75 -4.07
CA LEU A 442 -12.66 29.52 -5.46
C LEU A 442 -14.17 29.65 -5.64
N ALA A 443 -14.98 28.97 -4.82
CA ALA A 443 -16.44 29.02 -4.92
C ALA A 443 -16.96 30.47 -4.82
N LYS A 444 -16.41 31.27 -3.89
CA LYS A 444 -16.72 32.69 -3.76
C LYS A 444 -16.31 33.48 -5.01
N LYS A 445 -15.09 33.30 -5.52
CA LYS A 445 -14.61 33.98 -6.73
C LYS A 445 -15.46 33.63 -7.96
N LEU A 446 -15.92 32.38 -8.09
CA LEU A 446 -16.80 31.95 -9.18
C LEU A 446 -18.18 32.64 -9.09
N GLU A 447 -18.73 32.79 -7.88
CA GLU A 447 -19.98 33.54 -7.65
C GLU A 447 -19.81 35.04 -7.97
N ASP A 448 -18.68 35.63 -7.58
CA ASP A 448 -18.35 37.02 -7.90
C ASP A 448 -18.23 37.23 -9.41
N VAL A 449 -17.67 36.27 -10.16
CA VAL A 449 -17.65 36.30 -11.64
C VAL A 449 -19.05 36.19 -12.23
N ASP A 450 -19.96 35.40 -11.64
CA ASP A 450 -21.35 35.32 -12.10
C ASP A 450 -22.12 36.63 -11.90
N LYS A 451 -21.88 37.29 -10.77
CA LYS A 451 -22.44 38.62 -10.45
C LYS A 451 -21.81 39.73 -11.27
N ALA A 452 -20.56 39.56 -11.70
CA ALA A 452 -19.87 40.53 -12.53
C ALA A 452 -20.53 40.67 -13.90
N ASN A 453 -20.60 41.89 -14.42
CA ASN A 453 -21.27 42.22 -15.68
C ASN A 453 -20.38 41.93 -16.91
N PHE A 454 -19.76 40.75 -16.96
CA PHE A 454 -18.97 40.28 -18.11
C PHE A 454 -19.85 39.56 -19.15
N ASN A 455 -19.39 39.51 -20.40
CA ASN A 455 -20.03 38.68 -21.42
C ASN A 455 -19.81 37.16 -21.12
N PRO A 456 -20.62 36.25 -21.69
CA PRO A 456 -20.55 34.82 -21.37
C PRO A 456 -19.20 34.18 -21.67
N GLU A 457 -18.55 34.54 -22.78
CA GLU A 457 -17.25 34.01 -23.21
C GLU A 457 -16.16 34.38 -22.19
N ARG A 458 -16.10 35.66 -21.80
CA ARG A 458 -15.14 36.15 -20.82
C ARG A 458 -15.38 35.56 -19.43
N LYS A 459 -16.64 35.31 -19.04
CA LYS A 459 -16.95 34.58 -17.80
C LYS A 459 -16.38 33.17 -17.84
N ALA A 460 -16.56 32.45 -18.95
CA ALA A 460 -16.03 31.09 -19.11
C ALA A 460 -14.50 31.07 -19.01
N GLU A 461 -13.81 31.99 -19.68
CA GLU A 461 -12.35 32.14 -19.62
C GLU A 461 -11.85 32.39 -18.20
N ILE A 462 -12.42 33.38 -17.50
CA ILE A 462 -11.99 33.75 -16.14
C ILE A 462 -12.25 32.59 -15.17
N LYS A 463 -13.40 31.92 -15.28
CA LYS A 463 -13.72 30.75 -14.44
C LYS A 463 -12.73 29.60 -14.67
N ALA A 464 -12.35 29.33 -15.92
CA ALA A 464 -11.37 28.31 -16.25
C ALA A 464 -9.98 28.62 -15.67
N GLU A 465 -9.53 29.88 -15.79
CA GLU A 465 -8.25 30.33 -15.22
C GLU A 465 -8.25 30.26 -13.68
N LEU A 466 -9.34 30.69 -13.04
CA LEU A 466 -9.49 30.60 -11.58
C LEU A 466 -9.49 29.14 -11.10
N GLN A 467 -10.14 28.25 -11.85
CA GLN A 467 -10.12 26.81 -11.56
C GLN A 467 -8.71 26.25 -11.69
N ALA A 468 -8.00 26.54 -12.79
CA ALA A 468 -6.64 26.06 -13.00
C ALA A 468 -5.67 26.54 -11.90
N ARG A 469 -5.79 27.79 -11.46
CA ARG A 469 -5.01 28.33 -10.33
C ARG A 469 -5.34 27.63 -9.02
N ALA A 470 -6.63 27.44 -8.74
CA ALA A 470 -7.06 26.74 -7.53
C ALA A 470 -6.58 25.28 -7.53
N ASP A 471 -6.63 24.58 -8.66
CA ASP A 471 -6.12 23.21 -8.80
C ASP A 471 -4.61 23.15 -8.57
N ASN A 472 -3.85 24.13 -9.09
CA ASN A 472 -2.42 24.28 -8.84
C ASN A 472 -2.12 24.52 -7.35
N ASP A 473 -2.84 25.45 -6.71
CA ASP A 473 -2.68 25.77 -5.28
C ASP A 473 -3.05 24.58 -4.39
N ILE A 474 -4.07 23.79 -4.77
CA ILE A 474 -4.45 22.54 -4.09
C ILE A 474 -3.32 21.54 -4.19
N ALA A 475 -2.74 21.34 -5.38
CA ALA A 475 -1.61 20.43 -5.56
C ALA A 475 -0.41 20.85 -4.68
N ILE A 476 -0.10 22.15 -4.59
CA ILE A 476 0.93 22.68 -3.68
C ILE A 476 0.60 22.36 -2.22
N ALA A 477 -0.64 22.62 -1.78
CA ALA A 477 -1.08 22.39 -0.40
C ALA A 477 -1.04 20.89 -0.01
N GLU A 478 -1.44 20.01 -0.93
CA GLU A 478 -1.38 18.55 -0.75
C GLU A 478 0.07 18.07 -0.69
N GLN A 479 0.92 18.52 -1.60
CA GLN A 479 2.35 18.17 -1.62
C GLN A 479 3.07 18.69 -0.37
N ALA A 480 2.74 19.89 0.12
CA ALA A 480 3.31 20.43 1.35
C ALA A 480 2.92 19.59 2.58
N THR A 481 1.66 19.15 2.65
CA THR A 481 1.18 18.26 3.72
C THR A 481 1.88 16.89 3.67
N LYS A 482 1.96 16.30 2.47
CA LYS A 482 2.68 15.05 2.23
C LYS A 482 4.14 15.15 2.64
N THR A 483 4.84 16.20 2.20
CA THR A 483 6.25 16.40 2.52
C THR A 483 6.47 16.61 4.03
N LYS A 484 5.55 17.32 4.71
CA LYS A 484 5.64 17.50 6.17
C LYS A 484 5.55 16.14 6.88
N LEU A 485 4.63 15.27 6.47
CA LEU A 485 4.52 13.92 7.01
C LEU A 485 5.77 13.06 6.68
N ASP A 486 6.22 13.11 5.42
CA ASP A 486 7.37 12.35 4.95
C ASP A 486 8.66 12.79 5.65
N SER A 487 8.80 14.08 6.00
CA SER A 487 9.97 14.59 6.72
C SER A 487 10.15 13.99 8.11
N PHE A 488 9.05 13.63 8.79
CA PHE A 488 9.11 12.92 10.07
C PHE A 488 9.61 11.47 9.92
N ARG A 489 9.63 10.94 8.69
CA ARG A 489 10.13 9.60 8.35
C ARG A 489 11.52 9.63 7.74
N ASP A 490 12.14 10.80 7.56
CA ASP A 490 13.44 10.92 6.89
C ASP A 490 14.56 10.14 7.60
N TYR A 491 14.47 9.93 8.92
CA TYR A 491 15.42 9.09 9.67
C TYR A 491 15.45 7.62 9.20
N THR A 492 14.42 7.16 8.48
CA THR A 492 14.34 5.80 7.91
C THR A 492 14.93 5.69 6.50
N LYS A 493 15.24 6.84 5.88
CA LYS A 493 15.70 6.92 4.50
C LYS A 493 17.23 6.96 4.44
N THR A 494 17.80 6.48 3.33
CA THR A 494 19.23 6.67 3.06
C THR A 494 19.51 8.12 2.69
N GLU A 495 20.77 8.56 2.83
CA GLU A 495 21.21 9.89 2.36
C GLU A 495 20.83 10.11 0.88
N GLU A 496 20.93 9.07 0.05
CA GLU A 496 20.53 9.08 -1.35
C GLU A 496 19.05 9.36 -1.56
N GLN A 497 18.19 8.72 -0.75
CA GLN A 497 16.74 8.87 -0.83
C GLN A 497 16.32 10.26 -0.35
N ILE A 498 16.89 10.75 0.76
CA ILE A 498 16.64 12.10 1.27
C ILE A 498 17.01 13.13 0.20
N LEU A 499 18.15 12.94 -0.46
CA LEU A 499 18.61 13.81 -1.54
C LEU A 499 17.61 13.80 -2.71
N LYS A 500 17.24 12.60 -3.20
CA LYS A 500 16.27 12.46 -4.29
C LYS A 500 14.91 13.08 -3.96
N ASP A 501 14.40 12.88 -2.75
CA ASP A 501 13.14 13.44 -2.29
C ASP A 501 13.20 14.98 -2.22
N SER A 502 14.32 15.53 -1.74
CA SER A 502 14.55 16.98 -1.70
C SER A 502 14.52 17.60 -3.11
N TYR A 503 15.17 16.97 -4.09
CA TYR A 503 15.13 17.44 -5.48
C TYR A 503 13.77 17.26 -6.12
N ALA A 504 13.09 16.13 -5.88
CA ALA A 504 11.73 15.92 -6.37
C ALA A 504 10.77 17.00 -5.85
N LYS A 505 10.93 17.41 -4.57
CA LYS A 505 10.18 18.53 -3.99
C LYS A 505 10.48 19.85 -4.70
N ARG A 506 11.76 20.20 -4.88
CA ARG A 506 12.17 21.44 -5.56
C ARG A 506 11.70 21.47 -7.03
N GLN A 507 11.71 20.32 -7.71
CA GLN A 507 11.21 20.20 -9.07
C GLN A 507 9.70 20.40 -9.12
N PHE A 508 8.95 19.79 -8.19
CA PHE A 508 7.52 20.03 -8.06
C PHE A 508 7.22 21.52 -7.80
N GLU A 509 7.94 22.15 -6.87
CA GLU A 509 7.80 23.58 -6.57
C GLU A 509 8.06 24.44 -7.83
N ALA A 510 9.11 24.12 -8.59
CA ALA A 510 9.42 24.81 -9.85
C ALA A 510 8.34 24.59 -10.93
N GLU A 511 7.72 23.40 -11.01
CA GLU A 511 6.65 23.09 -11.96
C GLU A 511 5.33 23.83 -11.67
N HIS A 512 5.10 24.18 -10.40
CA HIS A 512 3.87 24.82 -9.93
C HIS A 512 4.04 26.32 -9.64
N ASP A 513 5.22 26.87 -9.91
CA ASP A 513 5.49 28.31 -9.80
C ASP A 513 4.86 29.07 -10.98
N LEU A 514 3.69 29.65 -10.73
CA LEU A 514 2.94 30.40 -11.72
C LEU A 514 3.51 31.81 -11.98
N ASP A 515 4.49 32.27 -11.19
CA ASP A 515 5.21 33.52 -11.47
C ASP A 515 6.24 33.31 -12.60
N LEU A 516 6.62 32.06 -12.88
CA LEU A 516 7.48 31.69 -14.00
C LEU A 516 6.67 31.42 -15.29
N THR A 517 7.29 31.70 -16.43
CA THR A 517 6.77 31.21 -17.71
C THR A 517 6.93 29.69 -17.83
N LYS A 518 6.17 29.06 -18.73
CA LYS A 518 6.25 27.62 -18.98
C LYS A 518 7.67 27.15 -19.34
N ASP A 519 8.40 27.95 -20.12
CA ASP A 519 9.77 27.63 -20.52
C ASP A 519 10.75 27.76 -19.35
N GLN A 520 10.59 28.80 -18.52
CA GLN A 520 11.41 28.97 -17.30
C GLN A 520 11.17 27.87 -16.28
N ARG A 521 9.93 27.40 -16.10
CA ARG A 521 9.64 26.25 -15.24
C ARG A 521 10.36 24.99 -15.72
N LYS A 522 10.31 24.73 -17.03
CA LYS A 522 11.00 23.60 -17.63
C LYS A 522 12.52 23.69 -17.43
N GLU A 523 13.10 24.86 -17.68
CA GLU A 523 14.53 25.12 -17.46
C GLU A 523 14.93 24.88 -16.00
N ALA A 524 14.12 25.36 -15.03
CA ALA A 524 14.38 25.15 -13.61
C ALA A 524 14.37 23.66 -13.23
N VAL A 525 13.41 22.88 -13.74
CA VAL A 525 13.33 21.42 -13.51
C VAL A 525 14.55 20.69 -14.09
N ASP A 526 14.96 21.08 -15.31
CA ASP A 526 16.12 20.49 -15.99
C ASP A 526 17.43 20.80 -15.25
N LEU A 527 17.60 22.04 -14.75
CA LEU A 527 18.75 22.44 -13.93
C LEU A 527 18.80 21.65 -12.61
N LEU A 528 17.65 21.47 -11.95
CA LEU A 528 17.55 20.65 -10.74
C LEU A 528 17.89 19.18 -11.00
N ALA A 529 17.48 18.62 -12.14
CA ALA A 529 17.83 17.25 -12.52
C ALA A 529 19.34 17.09 -12.74
N GLN A 530 19.99 18.07 -13.37
CA GLN A 530 21.44 18.08 -13.54
C GLN A 530 22.17 18.19 -12.20
N GLN A 531 21.69 19.06 -11.30
CA GLN A 531 22.26 19.22 -9.96
C GLN A 531 22.13 17.94 -9.12
N LEU A 532 20.96 17.27 -9.15
CA LEU A 532 20.77 15.97 -8.48
C LEU A 532 21.77 14.92 -8.98
N LYS A 533 21.94 14.80 -10.30
CA LYS A 533 22.89 13.86 -10.90
C LYS A 533 24.32 14.12 -10.41
N GLN A 534 24.70 15.38 -10.29
CA GLN A 534 26.00 15.77 -9.76
C GLN A 534 26.15 15.36 -8.28
N GLU A 535 25.19 15.72 -7.43
CA GLU A 535 25.27 15.46 -5.99
C GLU A 535 25.24 13.96 -5.66
N LEU A 536 24.48 13.15 -6.40
CA LEU A 536 24.53 11.69 -6.32
C LEU A 536 25.92 11.15 -6.66
N GLY A 537 26.57 11.68 -7.70
CA GLY A 537 27.93 11.27 -8.08
C GLY A 537 28.98 11.59 -7.02
N LEU A 538 28.86 12.75 -6.36
CA LEU A 538 29.72 13.16 -5.24
C LEU A 538 29.48 12.31 -3.99
N MET A 539 28.23 11.98 -3.68
CA MET A 539 27.87 11.12 -2.56
C MET A 539 28.43 9.70 -2.73
N GLN A 540 28.32 9.13 -3.94
CA GLN A 540 28.92 7.84 -4.27
C GLN A 540 30.44 7.86 -4.10
N LEU A 541 31.11 8.92 -4.59
CA LEU A 541 32.55 9.07 -4.41
C LEU A 541 32.94 9.14 -2.92
N ALA A 542 32.20 9.88 -2.10
CA ALA A 542 32.44 9.95 -0.66
C ALA A 542 32.24 8.58 0.02
N GLN A 543 31.27 7.78 -0.44
CA GLN A 543 31.06 6.41 0.04
C GLN A 543 32.25 5.50 -0.33
N GLU A 544 32.74 5.58 -1.57
CA GLU A 544 33.92 4.83 -2.01
C GLU A 544 35.17 5.22 -1.20
N GLN A 545 35.38 6.52 -0.94
CA GLN A 545 36.48 7.01 -0.10
C GLN A 545 36.39 6.45 1.33
N ARG A 546 35.20 6.45 1.97
CA ARG A 546 35.02 5.85 3.31
C ARG A 546 35.31 4.35 3.31
N LEU A 547 34.86 3.62 2.28
CA LEU A 547 35.11 2.19 2.16
C LEU A 547 36.59 1.88 1.95
N PHE A 548 37.29 2.70 1.15
CA PHE A 548 38.72 2.63 0.95
C PHE A 548 39.47 2.80 2.28
N GLN A 549 39.14 3.83 3.08
CA GLN A 549 39.74 4.04 4.40
C GLN A 549 39.51 2.85 5.34
N ALA A 550 38.30 2.27 5.36
CA ALA A 550 37.98 1.14 6.21
C ALA A 550 38.72 -0.17 5.83
N ARG A 551 39.12 -0.32 4.57
CA ARG A 551 39.84 -1.50 4.06
C ARG A 551 41.33 -1.26 3.88
N LEU A 552 41.83 -0.07 4.21
CA LEU A 552 43.21 0.34 3.95
C LEU A 552 44.23 -0.64 4.56
N SER A 553 43.97 -1.14 5.77
CA SER A 553 44.84 -2.11 6.47
C SER A 553 44.85 -3.51 5.85
N LEU A 554 43.89 -3.81 4.98
CA LEU A 554 43.76 -5.11 4.30
C LEU A 554 44.39 -5.10 2.90
N LEU A 555 44.81 -3.94 2.41
CA LEU A 555 45.39 -3.77 1.09
C LEU A 555 46.92 -3.81 1.18
N SER A 556 47.56 -4.41 0.18
CA SER A 556 49.00 -4.20 -0.02
C SER A 556 49.27 -2.73 -0.32
N GLU A 557 50.48 -2.26 -0.02
CA GLU A 557 50.89 -0.90 -0.32
C GLU A 557 50.68 -0.49 -1.79
N THR A 558 50.87 -1.43 -2.72
CA THR A 558 50.66 -1.18 -4.15
C THR A 558 49.19 -1.02 -4.50
N GLN A 559 48.33 -1.86 -3.92
CA GLN A 559 46.87 -1.77 -4.11
C GLN A 559 46.31 -0.48 -3.49
N ALA A 560 46.76 -0.12 -2.29
CA ALA A 560 46.34 1.11 -1.62
C ALA A 560 46.73 2.36 -2.41
N MET A 561 47.95 2.40 -2.97
CA MET A 561 48.42 3.47 -3.83
C MET A 561 47.57 3.57 -5.11
N GLN A 562 47.33 2.46 -5.82
CA GLN A 562 46.53 2.46 -7.05
C GLN A 562 45.11 2.98 -6.81
N GLU A 563 44.48 2.54 -5.73
CA GLU A 563 43.11 2.94 -5.40
C GLU A 563 43.01 4.40 -4.96
N ARG A 564 44.00 4.92 -4.21
CA ARG A 564 44.09 6.35 -3.87
C ARG A 564 44.12 7.23 -5.12
N TYR A 565 44.96 6.89 -6.09
CA TYR A 565 45.07 7.62 -7.35
C TYR A 565 43.83 7.46 -8.24
N ARG A 566 43.12 6.33 -8.18
CA ARG A 566 41.82 6.16 -8.85
C ARG A 566 40.80 7.15 -8.28
N LEU A 567 40.67 7.19 -6.95
CA LEU A 567 39.71 8.07 -6.25
C LEU A 567 40.02 9.55 -6.48
N GLU A 568 41.29 9.97 -6.44
CA GLU A 568 41.72 11.34 -6.76
C GLU A 568 41.23 11.77 -8.17
N ARG A 569 41.40 10.90 -9.17
CA ARG A 569 40.96 11.21 -10.53
C ARG A 569 39.45 11.25 -10.69
N GLU A 570 38.72 10.37 -9.98
CA GLU A 570 37.26 10.46 -9.95
C GLU A 570 36.76 11.75 -9.31
N GLU A 571 37.42 12.21 -8.25
CA GLU A 571 37.14 13.51 -7.60
C GLU A 571 37.33 14.68 -8.57
N ILE A 572 38.45 14.69 -9.28
CA ILE A 572 38.73 15.71 -10.31
C ILE A 572 37.66 15.67 -11.40
N LEU A 573 37.29 14.49 -11.91
CA LEU A 573 36.28 14.33 -12.96
C LEU A 573 34.91 14.87 -12.54
N LYS A 574 34.50 14.55 -11.31
CA LYS A 574 33.18 14.89 -10.74
C LYS A 574 33.09 16.35 -10.25
N ASN A 575 34.21 17.06 -10.10
CA ASN A 575 34.23 18.46 -9.66
C ASN A 575 33.79 19.42 -10.78
N THR A 576 32.52 19.82 -10.76
CA THR A 576 31.95 20.69 -11.81
C THR A 576 32.43 22.15 -11.76
N LYS A 577 33.07 22.57 -10.66
CA LYS A 577 33.65 23.92 -10.53
C LYS A 577 34.91 24.11 -11.37
N LEU A 578 35.54 23.01 -11.79
CA LEU A 578 36.68 23.02 -12.69
C LEU A 578 36.18 23.00 -14.15
N SER A 579 36.80 23.82 -14.99
CA SER A 579 36.64 23.71 -16.44
C SER A 579 37.10 22.33 -16.95
N ILE A 580 36.62 21.95 -18.12
CA ILE A 580 37.01 20.67 -18.76
C ILE A 580 38.53 20.59 -18.91
N GLU A 581 39.17 21.71 -19.30
CA GLU A 581 40.61 21.78 -19.50
C GLU A 581 41.40 21.63 -18.19
N GLU A 582 40.94 22.26 -17.10
CA GLU A 582 41.57 22.10 -15.78
C GLU A 582 41.48 20.65 -15.27
N ARG A 583 40.33 20.00 -15.46
CA ARG A 583 40.18 18.58 -15.08
C ARG A 583 41.15 17.70 -15.85
N GLN A 584 41.30 17.92 -17.16
CA GLN A 584 42.25 17.17 -17.98
C GLN A 584 43.69 17.35 -17.52
N LYS A 585 44.11 18.59 -17.19
CA LYS A 585 45.44 18.89 -16.67
C LYS A 585 45.71 18.20 -15.33
N LEU A 586 44.77 18.27 -14.39
CA LEU A 586 44.90 17.64 -13.08
C LEU A 586 44.92 16.10 -13.15
N ILE A 587 44.12 15.50 -14.04
CA ILE A 587 44.15 14.04 -14.28
C ILE A 587 45.50 13.60 -14.86
N ALA A 588 46.05 14.37 -15.81
CA ALA A 588 47.37 14.08 -16.39
C ALA A 588 48.47 14.15 -15.31
N LEU A 589 48.41 15.16 -14.43
CA LEU A 589 49.34 15.30 -13.32
C LEU A 589 49.22 14.14 -12.31
N SER A 590 48.00 13.74 -11.95
CA SER A 590 47.75 12.58 -11.06
C SER A 590 48.34 11.29 -11.63
N LYS A 591 48.18 11.03 -12.94
CA LYS A 591 48.81 9.86 -13.61
C LYS A 591 50.34 9.92 -13.54
N ALA A 592 50.95 11.07 -13.84
CA ALA A 592 52.39 11.24 -13.78
C ALA A 592 52.96 11.03 -12.36
N ASN A 593 52.23 11.49 -11.33
CA ASN A 593 52.59 11.26 -9.93
C ASN A 593 52.51 9.77 -9.56
N GLN A 594 51.46 9.07 -10.01
CA GLN A 594 51.33 7.62 -9.80
C GLN A 594 52.50 6.83 -10.42
N ASP A 595 52.90 7.17 -11.64
CA ASP A 595 54.02 6.52 -12.34
C ASP A 595 55.36 6.81 -11.65
N LYS A 596 55.52 8.01 -11.08
CA LYS A 596 56.71 8.35 -10.28
C LYS A 596 56.77 7.53 -9.00
N GLU A 597 55.71 7.52 -8.19
CA GLU A 597 55.68 6.77 -6.92
C GLU A 597 55.87 5.26 -7.14
N THR A 598 55.30 4.71 -8.21
CA THR A 598 55.50 3.30 -8.59
C THR A 598 56.98 2.99 -8.85
N ARG A 599 57.69 3.87 -9.59
CA ARG A 599 59.13 3.72 -9.84
C ARG A 599 59.96 3.85 -8.57
N ASP A 600 59.65 4.83 -7.72
CA ASP A 600 60.35 5.05 -6.45
C ASP A 600 60.24 3.82 -5.52
N LYS A 601 59.07 3.18 -5.45
CA LYS A 601 58.88 1.93 -4.69
C LYS A 601 59.66 0.76 -5.26
N VAL A 602 59.72 0.59 -6.58
CA VAL A 602 60.52 -0.46 -7.23
C VAL A 602 62.00 -0.25 -6.93
N ASN A 603 62.50 0.99 -7.07
CA ASN A 603 63.90 1.33 -6.79
C ASN A 603 64.28 1.07 -5.32
N ASN A 604 63.40 1.42 -4.38
CA ASN A 604 63.63 1.15 -2.95
C ASN A 604 63.59 -0.34 -2.62
N ALA A 605 62.70 -1.12 -3.25
CA ALA A 605 62.67 -2.57 -3.08
C ALA A 605 63.96 -3.24 -3.61
N VAL A 606 64.52 -2.73 -4.72
CA VAL A 606 65.81 -3.19 -5.28
C VAL A 606 67.00 -2.79 -4.42
N GLN A 607 66.96 -1.63 -3.74
CA GLN A 607 68.03 -1.20 -2.83
C GLN A 607 68.02 -1.97 -1.49
N ASN A 608 66.85 -2.47 -1.07
CA ASN A 608 66.68 -3.23 0.17
C ASN A 608 66.91 -4.75 0.00
N TRP A 609 67.00 -5.24 -1.23
CA TRP A 609 67.33 -6.63 -1.59
C TRP A 609 68.83 -6.74 -1.87
#